data_AF-A0A9P6RF75-F1
#
_entry.id   AF-A0A9P6RF75-F1
#
_cell.length_a   1.000
_cell.length_b   1.000
_cell.length_c   1.000
_cell.angle_alpha   90.00
_cell.angle_beta   90.00
_cell.angle_gamma   90.00
#
_symmetry.space_group_name_H-M   'P 1'
#
loop_
_entity.id
_entity.type
_entity.pdbx_description
1 polymer ?
#
loop_
_entity_poly.entity_id
_entity_poly.type
_entity_poly.pdbx_seq_one_letter_code
_entity_poly.pdbx_strand_id
1 'polypeptide(L)'
;MARFTALFLMAASLMGVMAAPASSSSSSKGMAKLNTQYKGYATYFDNKRNACPGVKYSFNEPVAAINTALFGNKKGTNVCGKYVKVSLRNKPSKTYTYKVVDICPECDKNSIDLSKVGMRQLSKKGLEAINWELVNSPDKSSTKPKSKSTKTTAVAKPTKTSSKPSANHISKVYHGRGTWFSDTTGSCGVRFSQDDMIVALNEAQMGALYGSRSRCGDRIRVKANRYCSHGALDLSRAAFKKFAPMSKGVLELEWSFV
;
A
#
# COMPACT_ATOMS: atom_id res chain seq x y z
N MET A 1 -49.48 -29.80 -75.24
CA MET A 1 -48.58 -28.67 -74.90
C MET A 1 -48.94 -28.17 -73.50
N ALA A 2 -48.12 -28.43 -72.48
CA ALA A 2 -48.37 -27.93 -71.12
C ALA A 2 -47.57 -26.64 -70.89
N ARG A 3 -48.24 -25.55 -70.46
CA ARG A 3 -47.59 -24.28 -70.15
C ARG A 3 -47.29 -24.20 -68.65
N PHE A 4 -46.02 -24.21 -68.29
CA PHE A 4 -45.59 -23.91 -66.91
C PHE A 4 -45.56 -22.38 -66.71
N THR A 5 -46.49 -21.86 -65.90
CA THR A 5 -46.42 -20.50 -65.37
C THR A 5 -45.46 -20.44 -64.19
N ALA A 6 -44.30 -19.81 -64.37
CA ALA A 6 -43.36 -19.55 -63.29
C ALA A 6 -43.83 -18.40 -62.41
N LEU A 7 -43.98 -18.65 -61.10
CA LEU A 7 -44.36 -17.64 -60.11
C LEU A 7 -43.10 -16.91 -59.61
N PHE A 8 -42.92 -15.63 -59.97
CA PHE A 8 -41.82 -14.82 -59.43
C PHE A 8 -42.17 -14.28 -58.04
N LEU A 9 -41.54 -14.85 -57.01
CA LEU A 9 -41.59 -14.33 -55.64
C LEU A 9 -40.64 -13.12 -55.49
N MET A 10 -41.20 -11.91 -55.51
CA MET A 10 -40.47 -10.69 -55.15
C MET A 10 -40.25 -10.61 -53.63
N ALA A 11 -39.03 -10.90 -53.18
CA ALA A 11 -38.64 -10.71 -51.79
C ALA A 11 -38.29 -9.23 -51.52
N ALA A 12 -39.20 -8.51 -50.85
CA ALA A 12 -38.96 -7.13 -50.43
C ALA A 12 -38.01 -7.08 -49.22
N SER A 13 -36.80 -6.56 -49.39
CA SER A 13 -35.82 -6.39 -48.32
C SER A 13 -36.10 -5.12 -47.50
N LEU A 14 -36.61 -5.27 -46.27
CA LEU A 14 -36.66 -4.16 -45.32
C LEU A 14 -35.24 -3.80 -44.87
N MET A 15 -34.75 -2.62 -45.23
CA MET A 15 -33.55 -2.03 -44.62
C MET A 15 -33.88 -1.52 -43.21
N GLY A 16 -33.64 -2.36 -42.20
CA GLY A 16 -33.76 -1.96 -40.80
C GLY A 16 -32.63 -1.00 -40.39
N VAL A 17 -32.95 0.29 -40.21
CA VAL A 17 -32.04 1.26 -39.61
C VAL A 17 -31.85 0.98 -38.12
N MET A 18 -30.80 0.23 -37.79
CA MET A 18 -30.32 0.06 -36.42
C MET A 18 -29.68 1.36 -35.91
N ALA A 19 -30.51 2.24 -35.34
CA ALA A 19 -30.01 3.37 -34.56
C ALA A 19 -29.34 2.82 -33.28
N ALA A 20 -28.03 2.63 -33.33
CA ALA A 20 -27.25 2.21 -32.17
C ALA A 20 -27.46 3.23 -31.03
N PRO A 21 -27.73 2.78 -29.79
CA PRO A 21 -27.81 3.70 -28.66
C PRO A 21 -26.47 4.39 -28.51
N ALA A 22 -26.46 5.71 -28.76
CA ALA A 22 -25.32 6.56 -28.51
C ALA A 22 -25.03 6.52 -27.00
N SER A 23 -24.18 5.58 -26.61
CA SER A 23 -23.70 5.43 -25.25
C SER A 23 -22.87 6.67 -24.95
N SER A 24 -23.52 7.66 -24.33
CA SER A 24 -22.94 8.86 -23.75
C SER A 24 -22.04 8.46 -22.58
N SER A 25 -20.97 7.77 -22.93
CA SER A 25 -19.88 7.37 -22.05
C SER A 25 -19.07 8.61 -21.73
N SER A 26 -19.68 9.45 -20.87
CA SER A 26 -19.06 10.58 -20.20
C SER A 26 -17.86 10.04 -19.42
N SER A 27 -16.72 9.97 -20.13
CA SER A 27 -15.51 9.32 -19.71
C SER A 27 -14.80 10.21 -18.71
N SER A 28 -15.32 10.19 -17.48
CA SER A 28 -14.71 10.78 -16.29
C SER A 28 -13.40 10.06 -15.98
N LYS A 29 -12.36 10.42 -16.73
CA LYS A 29 -10.97 10.09 -16.42
C LYS A 29 -10.62 10.75 -15.06
N GLY A 30 -10.35 9.93 -14.05
CA GLY A 30 -9.56 10.35 -12.88
C GLY A 30 -10.26 10.50 -11.53
N MET A 31 -11.29 9.71 -11.19
CA MET A 31 -11.83 9.64 -9.81
C MET A 31 -12.28 8.23 -9.43
N ALA A 32 -12.32 7.93 -8.13
CA ALA A 32 -12.94 6.72 -7.60
C ALA A 32 -14.46 6.74 -7.84
N LYS A 33 -14.98 5.63 -8.35
CA LYS A 33 -16.41 5.42 -8.58
C LYS A 33 -17.01 4.69 -7.37
N LEU A 34 -18.22 5.08 -6.99
CA LEU A 34 -18.97 4.46 -5.92
C LEU A 34 -19.23 2.97 -6.25
N ASN A 35 -19.16 2.10 -5.24
CA ASN A 35 -19.42 0.65 -5.34
C ASN A 35 -18.60 -0.06 -6.45
N THR A 36 -17.46 0.53 -6.84
CA THR A 36 -16.53 -0.07 -7.80
C THR A 36 -15.41 -0.77 -7.02
N GLN A 37 -15.15 -2.03 -7.35
CA GLN A 37 -14.10 -2.81 -6.70
C GLN A 37 -12.72 -2.44 -7.25
N TYR A 38 -11.81 -2.08 -6.35
CA TYR A 38 -10.42 -1.79 -6.60
C TYR A 38 -9.51 -2.85 -5.96
N LYS A 39 -8.37 -3.11 -6.59
CA LYS A 39 -7.28 -3.93 -6.06
C LYS A 39 -6.02 -3.07 -5.99
N GLY A 40 -5.39 -3.02 -4.82
CA GLY A 40 -4.19 -2.22 -4.57
C GLY A 40 -3.51 -2.62 -3.26
N TYR A 41 -2.80 -1.70 -2.65
CA TYR A 41 -2.12 -1.90 -1.37
C TYR A 41 -2.58 -0.89 -0.32
N ALA A 42 -2.57 -1.30 0.95
CA ALA A 42 -2.72 -0.43 2.10
C ALA A 42 -1.36 -0.21 2.75
N THR A 43 -1.00 1.04 3.03
CA THR A 43 0.06 1.42 3.99
C THR A 43 -0.49 2.32 5.08
N TYR A 44 0.38 2.98 5.85
CA TYR A 44 -0.05 4.01 6.80
C TYR A 44 0.74 5.31 6.71
N PHE A 45 0.11 6.39 7.17
CA PHE A 45 0.73 7.70 7.33
C PHE A 45 0.81 8.16 8.79
N ASP A 46 1.81 9.00 9.05
CA ASP A 46 2.27 9.40 10.39
C ASP A 46 1.97 10.85 10.76
N ASN A 47 1.59 11.68 9.78
CA ASN A 47 1.36 13.10 9.93
C ASN A 47 -0.12 13.47 9.72
N LYS A 48 -0.57 14.55 10.36
CA LYS A 48 -1.90 15.11 10.08
C LYS A 48 -1.93 15.62 8.61
N ARG A 49 -3.02 15.32 7.92
CA ARG A 49 -3.11 15.22 6.45
C ARG A 49 -4.52 15.59 6.01
N ASN A 50 -4.73 16.65 5.22
CA ASN A 50 -6.09 17.15 4.95
C ASN A 50 -6.26 17.97 3.64
N ALA A 51 -6.46 17.27 2.52
CA ALA A 51 -6.95 17.83 1.26
C ALA A 51 -8.49 17.80 1.13
N CYS A 52 -9.22 17.42 2.18
CA CYS A 52 -10.68 17.37 2.19
C CYS A 52 -11.31 18.54 2.97
N PRO A 53 -11.55 19.70 2.33
CA PRO A 53 -12.15 20.86 3.00
C PRO A 53 -13.52 20.51 3.60
N GLY A 54 -13.79 21.03 4.80
CA GLY A 54 -15.01 20.75 5.56
C GLY A 54 -15.09 19.38 6.25
N VAL A 55 -14.23 18.41 5.89
CA VAL A 55 -14.26 17.07 6.49
C VAL A 55 -13.56 17.08 7.86
N LYS A 56 -14.36 17.13 8.92
CA LYS A 56 -13.86 16.95 10.30
C LYS A 56 -13.47 15.49 10.54
N TYR A 57 -12.30 15.30 11.14
CA TYR A 57 -11.74 14.03 11.62
C TYR A 57 -10.64 14.28 12.67
N SER A 58 -10.30 13.26 13.45
CA SER A 58 -9.13 13.24 14.35
C SER A 58 -8.05 12.29 13.82
N PHE A 59 -6.77 12.64 13.97
CA PHE A 59 -5.66 11.77 13.55
C PHE A 59 -5.62 10.41 14.30
N ASN A 60 -6.27 10.34 15.47
CA ASN A 60 -6.45 9.11 16.24
C ASN A 60 -7.68 8.28 15.82
N GLU A 61 -8.37 8.65 14.74
CA GLU A 61 -9.47 7.88 14.16
C GLU A 61 -8.99 6.99 13.00
N PRO A 62 -9.70 5.88 12.70
CA PRO A 62 -9.42 5.04 11.54
C PRO A 62 -9.89 5.75 10.25
N VAL A 63 -8.96 6.45 9.60
CA VAL A 63 -9.18 7.26 8.39
C VAL A 63 -8.25 6.84 7.26
N ALA A 64 -8.50 7.33 6.04
CA ALA A 64 -7.82 6.95 4.82
C ALA A 64 -7.50 8.15 3.91
N ALA A 65 -6.40 8.02 3.17
CA ALA A 65 -5.99 8.87 2.07
C ALA A 65 -5.97 8.07 0.76
N ILE A 66 -6.52 8.62 -0.33
CA ILE A 66 -6.66 7.92 -1.62
C ILE A 66 -5.61 8.43 -2.62
N ASN A 67 -5.04 7.52 -3.43
CA ASN A 67 -4.07 7.89 -4.48
C ASN A 67 -4.62 8.96 -5.46
N THR A 68 -3.74 9.82 -5.96
CA THR A 68 -4.06 10.96 -6.86
C THR A 68 -5.07 10.66 -7.97
N ALA A 69 -4.85 9.58 -8.73
CA ALA A 69 -5.69 9.22 -9.88
C ALA A 69 -7.12 8.78 -9.53
N LEU A 70 -7.39 8.51 -8.24
CA LEU A 70 -8.71 8.14 -7.72
C LEU A 70 -9.26 9.20 -6.74
N PHE A 71 -8.42 10.05 -6.17
CA PHE A 71 -8.86 11.23 -5.44
C PHE A 71 -9.50 12.23 -6.42
N GLY A 72 -8.77 12.61 -7.47
CA GLY A 72 -9.17 13.63 -8.44
C GLY A 72 -8.61 15.02 -8.14
N ASN A 73 -9.20 16.06 -8.72
CA ASN A 73 -8.68 17.43 -8.65
C ASN A 73 -8.80 18.05 -7.25
N LYS A 74 -7.71 18.63 -6.73
CA LYS A 74 -7.52 19.11 -5.34
C LYS A 74 -8.58 20.09 -4.76
N LYS A 75 -9.55 20.59 -5.55
CA LYS A 75 -10.62 21.49 -5.12
C LYS A 75 -11.93 20.73 -4.85
N GLY A 76 -12.00 20.01 -3.73
CA GLY A 76 -13.26 19.41 -3.25
C GLY A 76 -13.73 18.21 -4.07
N THR A 77 -12.98 17.11 -4.01
CA THR A 77 -13.28 15.88 -4.75
C THR A 77 -14.50 15.14 -4.20
N ASN A 78 -15.30 14.52 -5.07
CA ASN A 78 -16.48 13.71 -4.74
C ASN A 78 -16.20 12.46 -3.86
N VAL A 79 -14.94 12.19 -3.49
CA VAL A 79 -14.54 11.14 -2.55
C VAL A 79 -14.38 11.63 -1.12
N CYS A 80 -14.24 12.95 -0.89
CA CYS A 80 -14.02 13.50 0.44
C CYS A 80 -15.21 13.27 1.37
N GLY A 81 -14.94 12.80 2.60
CA GLY A 81 -15.97 12.53 3.60
C GLY A 81 -16.77 11.25 3.37
N LYS A 82 -16.68 10.64 2.18
CA LYS A 82 -17.09 9.25 1.93
C LYS A 82 -16.13 8.28 2.62
N TYR A 83 -16.37 6.98 2.43
CA TYR A 83 -15.63 5.93 3.09
C TYR A 83 -15.06 4.93 2.09
N VAL A 84 -13.93 4.33 2.43
CA VAL A 84 -13.41 3.14 1.74
C VAL A 84 -13.70 1.91 2.60
N LYS A 85 -14.39 0.93 2.02
CA LYS A 85 -14.61 -0.38 2.62
C LYS A 85 -13.53 -1.31 2.09
N VAL A 86 -12.71 -1.84 2.99
CA VAL A 86 -11.42 -2.50 2.69
C VAL A 86 -11.39 -3.89 3.31
N SER A 87 -10.93 -4.89 2.56
CA SER A 87 -10.57 -6.21 3.07
C SER A 87 -9.17 -6.61 2.63
N LEU A 88 -8.51 -7.47 3.43
CA LEU A 88 -7.28 -8.12 3.00
C LEU A 88 -7.60 -9.06 1.84
N ARG A 89 -6.76 -9.07 0.79
CA ARG A 89 -6.99 -9.89 -0.40
C ARG A 89 -7.06 -11.40 -0.10
N ASN A 90 -6.38 -11.85 0.96
CA ASN A 90 -6.42 -13.24 1.45
C ASN A 90 -7.50 -13.51 2.50
N LYS A 91 -8.28 -12.50 2.93
CA LYS A 91 -9.39 -12.61 3.89
C LYS A 91 -10.56 -11.70 3.48
N PRO A 92 -11.14 -11.88 2.28
CA PRO A 92 -12.08 -10.92 1.69
C PRO A 92 -13.38 -10.74 2.49
N SER A 93 -13.79 -11.73 3.26
CA SER A 93 -14.99 -11.71 4.12
C SER A 93 -14.88 -10.77 5.32
N LYS A 94 -13.67 -10.38 5.74
CA LYS A 94 -13.47 -9.43 6.84
C LYS A 94 -13.20 -8.04 6.30
N THR A 95 -14.19 -7.15 6.41
CA THR A 95 -14.12 -5.76 5.95
C THR A 95 -13.96 -4.77 7.09
N TYR A 96 -13.31 -3.64 6.80
CA TYR A 96 -13.14 -2.48 7.67
C TYR A 96 -13.44 -1.23 6.86
N THR A 97 -14.00 -0.19 7.49
CA THR A 97 -14.46 1.00 6.76
C THR A 97 -13.84 2.27 7.32
N TYR A 98 -13.14 3.01 6.45
CA TYR A 98 -12.30 4.16 6.82
C TYR A 98 -12.78 5.42 6.12
N LYS A 99 -12.88 6.55 6.84
CA LYS A 99 -13.31 7.83 6.26
C LYS A 99 -12.20 8.41 5.38
N VAL A 100 -12.53 8.86 4.18
CA VAL A 100 -11.61 9.53 3.25
C VAL A 100 -11.43 10.98 3.68
N VAL A 101 -10.20 11.34 4.04
CA VAL A 101 -9.86 12.67 4.59
C VAL A 101 -8.70 13.36 3.86
N ASP A 102 -7.95 12.63 3.04
CA ASP A 102 -6.82 13.22 2.30
C ASP A 102 -6.54 12.54 0.95
N ILE A 103 -5.67 13.17 0.18
CA ILE A 103 -5.00 12.62 -0.98
C ILE A 103 -3.68 11.94 -0.55
N CYS A 104 -3.28 10.90 -1.27
CA CYS A 104 -1.96 10.28 -1.15
C CYS A 104 -1.18 10.52 -2.46
N PRO A 105 -0.39 11.61 -2.55
CA PRO A 105 0.40 11.93 -3.76
C PRO A 105 1.41 10.84 -4.12
N GLU A 106 1.96 10.17 -3.12
CA GLU A 106 2.99 9.14 -3.29
C GLU A 106 2.42 7.76 -3.68
N CYS A 107 1.11 7.55 -3.55
CA CYS A 107 0.51 6.23 -3.66
C CYS A 107 0.41 5.78 -5.12
N ASP A 108 0.81 4.53 -5.37
CA ASP A 108 0.51 3.82 -6.62
C ASP A 108 -0.99 3.78 -6.90
N LYS A 109 -1.36 3.62 -8.17
CA LYS A 109 -2.75 3.50 -8.62
C LYS A 109 -3.50 2.44 -7.81
N ASN A 110 -4.71 2.80 -7.35
CA ASN A 110 -5.58 1.98 -6.49
C ASN A 110 -5.06 1.71 -5.06
N SER A 111 -3.93 2.29 -4.63
CA SER A 111 -3.44 2.14 -3.26
C SER A 111 -4.04 3.19 -2.32
N ILE A 112 -4.11 2.86 -1.04
CA ILE A 112 -4.67 3.69 0.03
C ILE A 112 -3.64 3.80 1.16
N ASP A 113 -3.53 4.98 1.74
CA ASP A 113 -2.74 5.19 2.96
C ASP A 113 -3.69 5.35 4.15
N LEU A 114 -3.60 4.49 5.16
CA LEU A 114 -4.47 4.51 6.33
C LEU A 114 -3.84 5.34 7.46
N SER A 115 -4.62 5.84 8.42
CA SER A 115 -4.01 6.29 9.68
C SER A 115 -3.32 5.12 10.38
N LYS A 116 -2.31 5.40 11.23
CA LYS A 116 -1.70 4.39 12.12
C LYS A 116 -2.74 3.59 12.93
N VAL A 117 -3.89 4.19 13.26
CA VAL A 117 -5.02 3.51 13.90
C VAL A 117 -5.78 2.59 12.93
N GLY A 118 -6.07 3.07 11.72
CA GLY A 118 -6.75 2.28 10.68
C GLY A 118 -5.95 1.06 10.25
N MET A 119 -4.64 1.21 10.02
CA MET A 119 -3.76 0.08 9.67
C MET A 119 -3.72 -0.97 10.77
N ARG A 120 -3.57 -0.59 12.05
CA ARG A 120 -3.59 -1.54 13.17
C ARG A 120 -4.90 -2.34 13.31
N GLN A 121 -6.01 -1.82 12.77
CA GLN A 121 -7.26 -2.59 12.67
C GLN A 121 -7.18 -3.60 11.52
N LEU A 122 -6.64 -3.21 10.36
CA LEU A 122 -6.51 -4.05 9.18
C LEU A 122 -5.50 -5.21 9.38
N SER A 123 -4.28 -4.90 9.84
CA SER A 123 -3.19 -5.86 10.03
C SER A 123 -2.16 -5.39 11.07
N LYS A 124 -1.27 -6.32 11.45
CA LYS A 124 -0.04 -6.03 12.21
C LYS A 124 1.14 -5.63 11.31
N LYS A 125 1.01 -5.75 9.99
CA LYS A 125 2.05 -5.36 9.01
C LYS A 125 1.86 -3.92 8.56
N GLY A 126 2.94 -3.26 8.15
CA GLY A 126 2.90 -1.91 7.57
C GLY A 126 2.43 -1.83 6.11
N LEU A 127 2.43 -2.96 5.40
CA LEU A 127 2.00 -3.09 4.01
C LEU A 127 1.13 -4.34 3.84
N GLU A 128 -0.05 -4.18 3.23
CA GLU A 128 -0.95 -5.30 2.91
C GLU A 128 -1.57 -5.18 1.52
N ALA A 129 -1.74 -6.32 0.85
CA ALA A 129 -2.49 -6.41 -0.39
C ALA A 129 -4.00 -6.41 -0.09
N ILE A 130 -4.72 -5.41 -0.62
CA ILE A 130 -6.14 -5.22 -0.32
C ILE A 130 -7.03 -5.35 -1.55
N ASN A 131 -8.31 -5.64 -1.28
CA ASN A 131 -9.45 -5.31 -2.12
C ASN A 131 -10.21 -4.17 -1.40
N TRP A 132 -10.78 -3.22 -2.14
CA TRP A 132 -11.60 -2.17 -1.54
C TRP A 132 -12.66 -1.62 -2.50
N GLU A 133 -13.60 -0.84 -1.98
CA GLU A 133 -14.59 -0.09 -2.73
C GLU A 133 -14.89 1.25 -2.03
N LEU A 134 -15.34 2.25 -2.80
CA LEU A 134 -15.80 3.53 -2.25
C LEU A 134 -17.30 3.43 -1.92
N VAL A 135 -17.69 3.77 -0.69
CA VAL A 135 -19.07 3.74 -0.18
C VAL A 135 -19.46 5.06 0.49
N ASN A 136 -20.75 5.38 0.55
CA ASN A 136 -21.24 6.66 1.09
C ASN A 136 -21.26 6.73 2.63
N SER A 137 -21.31 5.59 3.32
CA SER A 137 -21.45 5.49 4.78
C SER A 137 -20.69 4.26 5.29
N PRO A 138 -20.21 4.24 6.55
CA PRO A 138 -19.86 2.98 7.20
C PRO A 138 -21.09 2.08 7.30
N ASP A 139 -20.87 0.77 7.15
CA ASP A 139 -21.89 -0.24 7.42
C ASP A 139 -22.23 -0.21 8.92
N LYS A 140 -23.53 -0.24 9.27
CA LYS A 140 -24.00 -0.25 10.67
C LYS A 140 -23.50 -1.44 11.50
N SER A 141 -22.85 -2.43 10.87
CA SER A 141 -22.39 -3.68 11.47
C SER A 141 -20.93 -3.66 11.98
N SER A 142 -20.14 -2.60 11.74
CA SER A 142 -18.73 -2.59 12.20
C SER A 142 -18.62 -2.27 13.70
N THR A 143 -18.42 -3.29 14.52
CA THR A 143 -18.27 -3.18 15.98
C THR A 143 -17.16 -2.21 16.38
N LYS A 144 -17.54 -1.08 16.98
CA LYS A 144 -16.64 -0.05 17.52
C LYS A 144 -15.70 -0.66 18.58
N PRO A 145 -14.36 -0.74 18.34
CA PRO A 145 -13.45 -1.21 19.37
C PRO A 145 -13.38 -0.19 20.50
N LYS A 146 -13.82 -0.58 21.70
CA LYS A 146 -13.66 0.22 22.91
C LYS A 146 -12.16 0.35 23.19
N SER A 147 -11.65 1.58 23.26
CA SER A 147 -10.24 1.84 23.57
C SER A 147 -9.86 1.18 24.89
N LYS A 148 -8.99 0.17 24.85
CA LYS A 148 -8.26 -0.31 26.02
C LYS A 148 -6.84 0.20 25.92
N SER A 149 -6.53 1.21 26.73
CA SER A 149 -5.16 1.53 27.10
C SER A 149 -4.58 0.30 27.79
N THR A 150 -3.43 -0.20 27.31
CA THR A 150 -2.68 -1.26 27.99
C THR A 150 -1.32 -0.71 28.37
N LYS A 151 -1.09 -0.71 29.68
CA LYS A 151 0.05 -0.14 30.39
C LYS A 151 1.32 -0.94 30.10
N THR A 152 2.43 -0.24 29.87
CA THR A 152 3.77 -0.83 29.68
C THR A 152 4.22 -1.59 30.92
N THR A 153 4.82 -2.77 30.74
CA THR A 153 5.59 -3.50 31.76
C THR A 153 6.97 -3.89 31.20
N ALA A 154 8.01 -3.79 32.03
CA ALA A 154 9.41 -3.99 31.63
C ALA A 154 10.09 -5.06 32.51
N VAL A 155 10.63 -6.12 31.87
CA VAL A 155 11.40 -7.26 32.43
C VAL A 155 12.17 -7.90 31.24
N ALA A 156 13.45 -8.32 31.28
CA ALA A 156 14.59 -8.01 32.16
C ALA A 156 15.93 -8.38 31.44
N LYS A 157 17.07 -8.27 32.14
CA LYS A 157 18.46 -8.54 31.70
C LYS A 157 18.83 -10.04 31.81
N PRO A 158 19.71 -10.55 30.92
CA PRO A 158 20.83 -11.40 31.37
C PRO A 158 22.21 -10.89 30.87
N THR A 159 23.28 -11.63 31.22
CA THR A 159 24.63 -11.08 31.44
C THR A 159 25.70 -11.59 30.45
N LYS A 160 26.79 -10.80 30.36
CA LYS A 160 28.05 -10.99 29.61
C LYS A 160 28.54 -12.44 29.42
N THR A 161 29.11 -12.71 28.24
CA THR A 161 30.37 -13.46 28.07
C THR A 161 31.12 -12.87 26.86
N SER A 162 32.45 -12.94 26.83
CA SER A 162 33.29 -12.30 25.81
C SER A 162 34.21 -13.30 25.11
N SER A 163 34.48 -13.08 23.82
CA SER A 163 35.76 -13.40 23.19
C SER A 163 35.93 -12.64 21.86
N LYS A 164 37.18 -12.53 21.39
CA LYS A 164 37.73 -11.62 20.36
C LYS A 164 38.97 -12.34 19.76
N PRO A 165 39.65 -11.91 18.67
CA PRO A 165 39.26 -11.27 17.40
C PRO A 165 39.61 -12.10 16.13
N SER A 166 39.30 -11.55 14.95
CA SER A 166 40.07 -11.63 13.68
C SER A 166 40.10 -12.91 12.83
N ALA A 167 39.59 -12.83 11.60
CA ALA A 167 40.40 -12.99 10.36
C ALA A 167 39.57 -12.70 9.08
N ASN A 168 40.26 -12.12 8.08
CA ASN A 168 39.93 -12.02 6.65
C ASN A 168 38.63 -11.35 6.16
N HIS A 169 38.81 -10.24 5.44
CA HIS A 169 37.79 -9.42 4.79
C HIS A 169 37.30 -10.05 3.46
N ILE A 170 36.64 -11.20 3.55
CA ILE A 170 35.60 -11.55 2.56
C ILE A 170 34.34 -10.81 3.02
N SER A 171 33.86 -9.85 2.21
CA SER A 171 32.64 -9.12 2.52
C SER A 171 31.48 -10.10 2.62
N LYS A 172 30.99 -10.37 3.84
CA LYS A 172 29.91 -11.32 4.07
C LYS A 172 28.67 -10.87 3.29
N VAL A 173 28.28 -11.69 2.32
CA VAL A 173 27.07 -11.48 1.52
C VAL A 173 25.88 -12.05 2.30
N TYR A 174 24.77 -11.33 2.25
CA TYR A 174 23.50 -11.70 2.84
C TYR A 174 22.44 -11.75 1.73
N HIS A 175 21.47 -12.66 1.85
CA HIS A 175 20.38 -12.82 0.88
C HIS A 175 19.04 -12.73 1.59
N GLY A 176 18.02 -12.13 0.99
CA GLY A 176 16.67 -12.25 1.52
C GLY A 176 15.71 -11.13 1.13
N ARG A 177 14.54 -11.19 1.76
CA ARG A 177 13.36 -10.43 1.35
C ARG A 177 13.49 -8.93 1.58
N GLY A 178 13.42 -8.15 0.51
CA GLY A 178 13.21 -6.70 0.55
C GLY A 178 11.74 -6.32 0.68
N THR A 179 11.38 -5.55 1.69
CA THR A 179 10.10 -4.81 1.75
C THR A 179 10.36 -3.31 1.66
N TRP A 180 9.34 -2.48 1.91
CA TRP A 180 9.54 -1.05 2.09
C TRP A 180 8.71 -0.46 3.23
N PHE A 181 9.21 0.63 3.83
CA PHE A 181 8.59 1.35 4.95
C PHE A 181 8.31 2.82 4.64
N SER A 182 7.54 3.49 5.50
CA SER A 182 7.09 4.88 5.30
C SER A 182 7.32 5.83 6.47
N ASP A 183 7.80 5.34 7.62
CA ASP A 183 8.20 6.18 8.76
C ASP A 183 9.32 7.15 8.36
N THR A 184 9.53 8.24 9.12
CA THR A 184 10.59 9.26 8.85
C THR A 184 11.70 9.26 9.92
N THR A 185 11.71 8.22 10.77
CA THR A 185 12.68 7.98 11.84
C THR A 185 12.80 6.47 12.04
N GLY A 186 13.99 5.97 12.39
CA GLY A 186 14.24 4.56 12.69
C GLY A 186 14.98 4.35 14.02
N SER A 187 15.36 3.11 14.33
CA SER A 187 16.02 2.71 15.59
C SER A 187 17.36 3.43 15.87
N CYS A 188 17.93 4.08 14.86
CA CYS A 188 19.12 4.92 14.97
C CYS A 188 18.88 6.34 15.50
N GLY A 189 17.62 6.74 15.76
CA GLY A 189 17.27 8.07 16.27
C GLY A 189 17.41 9.22 15.26
N VAL A 190 17.99 8.97 14.08
CA VAL A 190 18.13 9.95 13.00
C VAL A 190 16.82 10.08 12.21
N ARG A 191 16.47 11.33 11.86
CA ARG A 191 15.34 11.64 10.95
C ARG A 191 15.80 11.61 9.50
N PHE A 192 14.91 11.20 8.60
CA PHE A 192 15.19 11.11 7.16
C PHE A 192 13.91 11.30 6.33
N SER A 193 14.07 11.59 5.04
CA SER A 193 13.00 11.64 4.05
C SER A 193 12.74 10.27 3.41
N GLN A 194 11.55 10.09 2.85
CA GLN A 194 11.23 8.93 2.01
C GLN A 194 11.86 9.00 0.60
N ASP A 195 12.45 10.15 0.27
CA ASP A 195 13.30 10.34 -0.91
C ASP A 195 14.78 9.97 -0.66
N ASP A 196 15.18 9.82 0.61
CA ASP A 196 16.54 9.40 0.99
C ASP A 196 16.73 7.90 0.79
N MET A 197 17.95 7.47 0.44
CA MET A 197 18.31 6.05 0.25
C MET A 197 18.54 5.33 1.58
N ILE A 198 17.50 5.22 2.40
CA ILE A 198 17.53 4.58 3.72
C ILE A 198 17.15 3.10 3.64
N VAL A 199 17.71 2.30 4.55
CA VAL A 199 17.42 0.89 4.76
C VAL A 199 17.30 0.60 6.26
N ALA A 200 16.41 -0.31 6.65
CA ALA A 200 16.39 -0.91 7.97
C ALA A 200 16.90 -2.36 7.90
N LEU A 201 17.80 -2.72 8.82
CA LEU A 201 18.32 -4.07 9.01
C LEU A 201 17.44 -4.85 9.99
N ASN A 202 17.45 -6.19 9.89
CA ASN A 202 16.89 -7.01 10.97
C ASN A 202 17.76 -6.95 12.24
N GLU A 203 17.20 -7.36 13.38
CA GLU A 203 17.86 -7.30 14.69
C GLU A 203 19.24 -7.99 14.72
N ALA A 204 19.34 -9.20 14.15
CA ALA A 204 20.58 -9.97 14.12
C ALA A 204 21.70 -9.31 13.30
N GLN A 205 21.36 -8.51 12.30
CA GLN A 205 22.30 -7.81 11.41
C GLN A 205 22.56 -6.36 11.86
N MET A 206 21.62 -5.75 12.58
CA MET A 206 21.74 -4.41 13.16
C MET A 206 22.80 -4.35 14.29
N GLY A 207 22.97 -5.44 15.03
CA GLY A 207 23.88 -5.51 16.17
C GLY A 207 23.35 -4.75 17.38
N ALA A 208 24.19 -3.93 18.02
CA ALA A 208 23.73 -3.06 19.09
C ALA A 208 22.96 -1.86 18.53
N LEU A 209 22.04 -1.26 19.30
CA LEU A 209 21.41 0.00 18.86
C LEU A 209 22.38 1.19 18.95
N TYR A 210 23.27 1.19 19.94
CA TYR A 210 24.18 2.30 20.24
C TYR A 210 25.63 1.82 20.47
N GLY A 211 26.58 2.75 20.32
CA GLY A 211 28.02 2.51 20.53
C GLY A 211 28.69 1.72 19.40
N SER A 212 29.93 1.30 19.62
CA SER A 212 30.82 0.69 18.61
C SER A 212 30.41 -0.66 18.03
N ARG A 213 29.25 -1.21 18.44
CA ARG A 213 28.63 -2.42 17.88
C ARG A 213 27.33 -2.12 17.12
N SER A 214 26.99 -0.85 16.94
CA SER A 214 25.86 -0.40 16.13
C SER A 214 26.22 -0.27 14.67
N ARG A 215 25.25 -0.59 13.81
CA ARG A 215 25.31 -0.41 12.35
C ARG A 215 24.62 0.89 11.89
N CYS A 216 24.32 1.80 12.82
CA CYS A 216 23.76 3.10 12.48
C CYS A 216 24.77 3.97 11.72
N GLY A 217 24.43 4.32 10.48
CA GLY A 217 25.32 5.08 9.58
C GLY A 217 26.15 4.22 8.63
N ASP A 218 26.22 2.91 8.84
CA ASP A 218 26.87 1.98 7.91
C ASP A 218 26.15 1.97 6.56
N ARG A 219 26.93 1.82 5.48
CA ARG A 219 26.41 1.73 4.11
C ARG A 219 26.34 0.28 3.68
N ILE A 220 25.38 -0.02 2.81
CA ILE A 220 25.26 -1.33 2.16
C ILE A 220 25.13 -1.16 0.65
N ARG A 221 25.57 -2.18 -0.09
CA ARG A 221 25.29 -2.36 -1.51
C ARG A 221 24.24 -3.45 -1.67
N VAL A 222 23.18 -3.18 -2.42
CA VAL A 222 22.03 -4.07 -2.63
C VAL A 222 21.89 -4.40 -4.13
N LYS A 223 21.63 -5.67 -4.44
CA LYS A 223 21.22 -6.19 -5.74
C LYS A 223 19.88 -6.92 -5.58
N ALA A 224 19.06 -6.98 -6.62
CA ALA A 224 17.89 -7.85 -6.63
C ALA A 224 18.27 -9.23 -7.23
N ASN A 225 17.78 -10.31 -6.63
CA ASN A 225 18.06 -11.70 -7.06
C ASN A 225 16.76 -12.54 -7.04
N ARG A 226 16.78 -13.80 -7.49
CA ARG A 226 15.60 -14.67 -7.67
C ARG A 226 15.45 -15.82 -6.66
N TYR A 227 16.31 -15.90 -5.65
CA TYR A 227 16.37 -17.03 -4.71
C TYR A 227 16.08 -16.61 -3.27
N CYS A 228 15.46 -17.50 -2.49
CA CYS A 228 14.87 -17.19 -1.19
C CYS A 228 15.76 -17.55 0.01
N SER A 229 15.81 -16.67 1.03
CA SER A 229 16.02 -16.93 2.49
C SER A 229 17.14 -16.14 3.20
N HIS A 230 16.80 -15.65 4.40
CA HIS A 230 17.65 -15.22 5.54
C HIS A 230 18.58 -13.98 5.44
N GLY A 231 17.98 -12.80 5.29
CA GLY A 231 18.70 -11.51 5.21
C GLY A 231 17.81 -10.38 4.74
N ALA A 232 16.61 -10.31 5.31
CA ALA A 232 15.59 -9.36 4.90
C ALA A 232 16.01 -7.90 5.18
N LEU A 233 15.71 -7.03 4.22
CA LEU A 233 15.87 -5.58 4.31
C LEU A 233 14.50 -4.92 4.26
N ASP A 234 14.32 -3.82 4.97
CA ASP A 234 13.22 -2.90 4.70
C ASP A 234 13.80 -1.67 4.02
N LEU A 235 13.29 -1.30 2.84
CA LEU A 235 13.82 -0.19 2.03
C LEU A 235 12.96 1.07 2.17
N SER A 236 13.59 2.24 2.12
CA SER A 236 12.87 3.50 1.83
C SER A 236 12.12 3.42 0.50
N ARG A 237 11.07 4.24 0.33
CA ARG A 237 10.32 4.34 -0.94
C ARG A 237 11.26 4.66 -2.11
N ALA A 238 12.24 5.55 -1.94
CA ALA A 238 13.26 5.83 -2.96
C ALA A 238 14.15 4.61 -3.29
N ALA A 239 14.66 3.90 -2.28
CA ALA A 239 15.51 2.73 -2.50
C ALA A 239 14.75 1.57 -3.15
N PHE A 240 13.50 1.30 -2.75
CA PHE A 240 12.68 0.26 -3.38
C PHE A 240 12.38 0.56 -4.86
N LYS A 241 12.09 1.82 -5.19
CA LYS A 241 11.84 2.29 -6.57
C LYS A 241 13.02 2.12 -7.53
N LYS A 242 14.24 1.94 -7.03
CA LYS A 242 15.41 1.60 -7.87
C LYS A 242 15.35 0.17 -8.44
N PHE A 243 14.57 -0.72 -7.84
CA PHE A 243 14.48 -2.13 -8.23
C PHE A 243 13.12 -2.52 -8.80
N ALA A 244 12.01 -1.93 -8.32
CA ALA A 244 10.66 -2.20 -8.81
C ALA A 244 9.66 -1.08 -8.48
N PRO A 245 8.52 -0.98 -9.21
CA PRO A 245 7.38 -0.17 -8.76
C PRO A 245 6.88 -0.64 -7.39
N MET A 246 6.35 0.27 -6.57
CA MET A 246 5.92 -0.03 -5.19
C MET A 246 4.87 -1.16 -5.13
N SER A 247 4.05 -1.28 -6.18
CA SER A 247 3.07 -2.35 -6.41
C SER A 247 3.65 -3.76 -6.47
N LYS A 248 4.97 -3.92 -6.64
CA LYS A 248 5.66 -5.21 -6.49
C LYS A 248 5.63 -5.67 -5.03
N GLY A 249 5.68 -4.73 -4.07
CA GLY A 249 5.51 -4.90 -2.63
C GLY A 249 6.63 -5.65 -1.91
N VAL A 250 7.16 -6.70 -2.54
CA VAL A 250 8.20 -7.60 -2.03
C VAL A 250 9.22 -7.89 -3.11
N LEU A 251 10.49 -7.74 -2.78
CA LEU A 251 11.66 -8.11 -3.57
C LEU A 251 12.41 -9.25 -2.89
N GLU A 252 13.20 -10.00 -3.66
CA GLU A 252 14.28 -10.83 -3.12
C GLU A 252 15.60 -10.13 -3.46
N LEU A 253 16.48 -10.00 -2.47
CA LEU A 253 17.66 -9.15 -2.52
C LEU A 253 18.92 -9.94 -2.11
N GLU A 254 20.06 -9.43 -2.55
CA GLU A 254 21.41 -9.83 -2.16
C GLU A 254 22.16 -8.56 -1.77
N TRP A 255 22.86 -8.55 -0.63
CA TRP A 255 23.53 -7.34 -0.15
C TRP A 255 24.76 -7.60 0.71
N SER A 256 25.63 -6.60 0.82
CA SER A 256 26.78 -6.58 1.72
C SER A 256 26.98 -5.18 2.29
N PHE A 257 27.62 -5.08 3.45
CA PHE A 257 28.20 -3.81 3.91
C PHE A 257 29.30 -3.33 2.96
N VAL A 258 29.51 -2.02 2.89
CA VAL A 258 30.53 -1.33 2.06
C VAL A 258 31.11 -0.11 2.74
#